data_AF-A0A969LBH8-F1
#
_entry.id   AF-A0A969LBH8-F1
#
_cell.length_a   1.000
_cell.length_b   1.000
_cell.length_c   1.000
_cell.angle_alpha   90.00
_cell.angle_beta   90.00
_cell.angle_gamma   90.00
#
_symmetry.space_group_name_H-M   'P 1'
#
loop_
_entity.id
_entity.type
_entity.pdbx_description
1 polymer ?
#
loop_
_entity_poly.entity_id
_entity_poly.type
_entity_poly.pdbx_seq_one_letter_code
_entity_poly.pdbx_strand_id
1 'polypeptide(L)'
;MRLLGADGIAARQQERLHQVWVGLHKAAGLPLLPLPTVGALPHGVAVGIPESCEVSTFYAYVQGEQTPVCWLPEVRPLHYAALRTPDTTSAQQLARWLLVPVGPAYTAEEVSHAILGIAKTADYLGVRWLTDPARAHWYADLMIEWYGRDHDGYRPHFGVAQPSSPGA
;
A
#
# COMPACT_ATOMS: atom_id res chain seq x y z
N MET A 1 -20.78 -23.56 -6.26
CA MET A 1 -19.41 -23.07 -5.99
C MET A 1 -18.89 -23.79 -4.75
N ARG A 2 -17.73 -24.45 -4.78
CA ARG A 2 -17.18 -25.19 -3.61
C ARG A 2 -16.37 -24.25 -2.72
N LEU A 3 -16.54 -24.33 -1.40
CA LEU A 3 -15.80 -23.51 -0.43
C LEU A 3 -14.33 -23.95 -0.30
N LEU A 4 -14.09 -25.26 -0.21
CA LEU A 4 -12.78 -25.88 -0.02
C LEU A 4 -12.35 -26.72 -1.24
N GLY A 5 -11.07 -27.09 -1.29
CA GLY A 5 -10.42 -27.83 -2.39
C GLY A 5 -9.52 -26.94 -3.24
N ALA A 6 -8.73 -27.56 -4.14
CA ALA A 6 -7.75 -26.86 -4.98
C ALA A 6 -8.36 -25.73 -5.83
N ASP A 7 -9.59 -25.93 -6.32
CA ASP A 7 -10.36 -24.92 -7.07
C ASP A 7 -11.48 -24.29 -6.24
N GLY A 8 -11.39 -24.39 -4.91
CA GLY A 8 -12.34 -23.80 -3.97
C GLY A 8 -12.25 -22.28 -3.92
N ILE A 9 -13.29 -21.63 -3.37
CA ILE A 9 -13.32 -20.18 -3.16
C ILE A 9 -12.13 -19.70 -2.32
N ALA A 10 -11.79 -20.44 -1.26
CA ALA A 10 -10.67 -20.12 -0.38
C ALA A 10 -9.32 -20.15 -1.13
N ALA A 11 -9.08 -21.17 -1.95
CA ALA A 11 -7.86 -21.29 -2.73
C ALA A 11 -7.73 -20.15 -3.76
N ARG A 12 -8.83 -19.83 -4.47
CA ARG A 12 -8.84 -18.69 -5.40
C ARG A 12 -8.62 -17.35 -4.70
N GLN A 13 -9.24 -17.14 -3.54
CA GLN A 13 -9.00 -15.93 -2.74
C GLN A 13 -7.53 -15.80 -2.36
N GLN A 14 -6.91 -16.88 -1.85
CA GLN A 14 -5.51 -16.88 -1.46
C GLN A 14 -4.59 -16.61 -2.65
N GLU A 15 -4.87 -17.24 -3.80
CA GLU A 15 -4.15 -17.02 -5.06
C GLU A 15 -4.20 -15.54 -5.47
N ARG A 16 -5.40 -14.92 -5.48
CA ARG A 16 -5.55 -13.50 -5.85
C ARG A 16 -4.89 -12.56 -4.87
N LEU A 17 -5.03 -12.80 -3.55
CA LEU A 17 -4.33 -12.03 -2.53
C LEU A 17 -2.82 -12.10 -2.73
N HIS A 18 -2.28 -13.29 -2.99
CA HIS A 18 -0.86 -13.48 -3.21
C HIS A 18 -0.37 -12.74 -4.46
N GLN A 19 -1.11 -12.83 -5.57
CA GLN A 19 -0.79 -12.11 -6.80
C GLN A 19 -0.74 -10.60 -6.60
N VAL A 20 -1.76 -10.03 -5.93
CA VAL A 20 -1.80 -8.59 -5.61
C VAL A 20 -0.66 -8.22 -4.66
N TRP A 21 -0.42 -8.99 -3.60
CA TRP A 21 0.63 -8.71 -2.63
C TRP A 21 2.03 -8.72 -3.27
N VAL A 22 2.34 -9.76 -4.06
CA VAL A 22 3.62 -9.86 -4.77
C VAL A 22 3.76 -8.75 -5.81
N GLY A 23 2.67 -8.46 -6.53
CA GLY A 23 2.62 -7.38 -7.50
C GLY A 23 2.91 -6.02 -6.88
N LEU A 24 2.24 -5.68 -5.78
CA LEU A 24 2.46 -4.45 -5.02
C LEU A 24 3.87 -4.38 -4.44
N HIS A 25 4.38 -5.47 -3.88
CA HIS A 25 5.74 -5.53 -3.36
C HIS A 25 6.77 -5.23 -4.46
N LYS A 26 6.63 -5.85 -5.63
CA LYS A 26 7.55 -5.67 -6.75
C LYS A 26 7.39 -4.33 -7.46
N ALA A 27 6.16 -3.86 -7.63
CA ALA A 27 5.85 -2.70 -8.45
C ALA A 27 5.88 -1.39 -7.65
N ALA A 28 5.27 -1.36 -6.46
CA ALA A 28 5.19 -0.17 -5.62
C ALA A 28 6.29 -0.13 -4.56
N GLY A 29 6.72 -1.29 -4.03
CA GLY A 29 7.78 -1.38 -3.00
C GLY A 29 7.50 -0.57 -1.74
N LEU A 30 6.23 -0.57 -1.34
CA LEU A 30 5.74 0.04 -0.10
C LEU A 30 5.67 -1.01 1.02
N PRO A 31 5.59 -0.59 2.30
CA PRO A 31 5.30 -1.50 3.39
C PRO A 31 3.98 -2.24 3.15
N LEU A 32 3.99 -3.56 3.26
CA LEU A 32 2.80 -4.41 3.18
C LEU A 32 2.68 -5.25 4.45
N LEU A 33 1.47 -5.46 4.97
CA LEU A 33 1.29 -6.48 6.00
C LEU A 33 1.45 -7.87 5.39
N PRO A 34 2.03 -8.84 6.11
CA PRO A 34 2.18 -10.20 5.62
C PRO A 34 0.80 -10.84 5.42
N LEU A 35 0.66 -11.64 4.36
CA LEU A 35 -0.53 -12.46 4.18
C LEU A 35 -0.52 -13.61 5.20
N PRO A 36 -1.61 -13.84 5.96
CA PRO A 36 -1.71 -15.02 6.80
C PRO A 36 -1.69 -16.28 5.93
N THR A 37 -0.99 -17.29 6.41
CA THR A 37 -0.82 -18.57 5.72
C THR A 37 -1.74 -19.67 6.27
N VAL A 38 -2.34 -19.46 7.45
CA VAL A 38 -3.21 -20.44 8.12
C VAL A 38 -4.36 -19.74 8.83
N GLY A 39 -5.57 -20.31 8.74
CA GLY A 39 -6.69 -20.01 9.64
C GLY A 39 -7.48 -18.72 9.39
N ALA A 40 -6.99 -17.82 8.53
CA ALA A 40 -7.69 -16.59 8.16
C ALA A 40 -7.59 -16.34 6.65
N LEU A 41 -8.70 -15.93 6.04
CA LEU A 41 -8.77 -15.46 4.65
C LEU A 41 -9.02 -13.95 4.67
N PRO A 42 -7.98 -13.12 4.45
CA PRO A 42 -8.14 -11.68 4.37
C PRO A 42 -9.10 -11.28 3.27
N HIS A 43 -9.80 -10.16 3.46
CA HIS A 43 -10.61 -9.54 2.41
C HIS A 43 -9.81 -8.63 1.48
N GLY A 44 -8.50 -8.46 1.72
CA GLY A 44 -7.64 -7.59 0.94
C GLY A 44 -6.18 -7.57 1.38
N VAL A 45 -5.38 -6.77 0.67
CA VAL A 45 -3.97 -6.52 0.97
C VAL A 45 -3.82 -5.14 1.60
N ALA A 46 -3.19 -5.07 2.77
CA ALA A 46 -2.93 -3.80 3.44
C ALA A 46 -1.62 -3.18 2.93
N VAL A 47 -1.70 -1.93 2.46
CA VAL A 47 -0.60 -1.11 1.96
C VAL A 47 -0.37 0.04 2.94
N GLY A 48 0.87 0.18 3.38
CA GLY A 48 1.31 1.25 4.28
C GLY A 48 1.69 2.49 3.50
N ILE A 49 1.11 3.62 3.88
CA ILE A 49 1.48 4.97 3.44
C ILE A 49 2.73 5.38 4.21
N PRO A 50 3.85 5.68 3.54
CA PRO A 50 5.11 6.07 4.18
C PRO A 50 4.96 7.31 5.07
N GLU A 51 5.79 7.42 6.11
CA GLU A 51 5.80 8.59 6.99
C GLU A 51 6.18 9.89 6.26
N SER A 52 7.01 9.79 5.22
CA SER A 52 7.39 10.91 4.36
C SER A 52 6.25 11.41 3.47
N CYS A 53 5.12 10.68 3.41
CA CYS A 53 3.96 11.04 2.63
C CYS A 53 2.79 11.44 3.53
N GLU A 54 2.10 12.51 3.14
CA GLU A 54 0.86 12.92 3.79
C GLU A 54 -0.27 11.97 3.37
N VAL A 55 -1.02 11.48 4.37
CA VAL A 55 -1.99 10.40 4.21
C VAL A 55 -3.14 10.77 3.27
N SER A 56 -3.70 11.97 3.44
CA SER A 56 -4.85 12.41 2.65
C SER A 56 -4.49 12.62 1.17
N THR A 57 -3.27 13.08 0.90
CA THR A 57 -2.70 13.27 -0.43
C THR A 57 -2.51 11.92 -1.10
N PHE A 58 -1.88 10.97 -0.41
CA PHE A 58 -1.74 9.61 -0.95
C PHE A 58 -3.11 9.00 -1.28
N TYR A 59 -4.05 9.07 -0.35
CA TYR A 59 -5.40 8.55 -0.57
C TYR A 59 -6.11 9.25 -1.76
N ALA A 60 -6.00 10.57 -1.88
CA ALA A 60 -6.59 11.32 -2.99
C ALA A 60 -6.04 10.90 -4.35
N TYR A 61 -4.73 10.65 -4.46
CA TYR A 61 -4.12 10.15 -5.70
C TYR A 61 -4.58 8.73 -6.03
N VAL A 62 -4.68 7.83 -5.03
CA VAL A 62 -5.20 6.47 -5.25
C VAL A 62 -6.64 6.52 -5.77
N GLN A 63 -7.47 7.41 -5.21
CA GLN A 63 -8.84 7.63 -5.70
C GLN A 63 -8.85 8.22 -7.12
N GLY A 64 -7.93 9.15 -7.42
CA GLY A 64 -7.74 9.71 -8.77
C GLY A 64 -7.38 8.66 -9.82
N GLU A 65 -6.60 7.65 -9.45
CA GLU A 65 -6.30 6.47 -10.29
C GLU A 65 -7.46 5.45 -10.35
N GLN A 66 -8.62 5.80 -9.80
CA GLN A 66 -9.82 4.96 -9.76
C GLN A 66 -9.56 3.57 -9.16
N THR A 67 -8.60 3.50 -8.23
CA THR A 67 -8.23 2.24 -7.60
C THR A 67 -9.09 2.00 -6.37
N PRO A 68 -9.86 0.89 -6.32
CA PRO A 68 -10.69 0.62 -5.16
C PRO A 68 -9.79 0.37 -3.95
N VAL A 69 -9.96 1.19 -2.91
CA VAL A 69 -9.31 1.02 -1.60
C VAL A 69 -10.28 1.39 -0.49
N CYS A 70 -10.18 0.68 0.63
CA CYS A 70 -10.83 1.08 1.88
C CYS A 70 -9.78 1.71 2.78
N TRP A 71 -10.00 2.94 3.22
CA TRP A 71 -9.13 3.57 4.20
C TRP A 71 -9.48 3.07 5.59
N LEU A 72 -8.52 2.48 6.33
CA LEU A 72 -8.86 1.79 7.59
C LEU A 72 -9.55 2.68 8.65
N PRO A 73 -9.27 4.00 8.78
CA PRO A 73 -10.05 4.87 9.64
C PRO A 73 -11.53 4.94 9.30
N GLU A 74 -11.93 4.72 8.04
CA GLU A 74 -13.34 4.68 7.64
C GLU A 74 -14.03 3.40 8.09
N VAL A 75 -13.26 2.33 8.32
CA VAL A 75 -13.75 1.04 8.84
C VAL A 75 -14.04 1.11 10.36
N ARG A 76 -13.61 2.19 11.04
CA ARG A 76 -13.86 2.53 12.47
C ARG A 76 -14.16 1.33 13.40
N PRO A 77 -13.21 0.44 13.70
CA PRO A 77 -13.39 -0.53 14.78
C PRO A 77 -13.11 0.12 16.15
N LEU A 78 -13.68 1.30 16.44
CA LEU A 78 -13.56 1.89 17.78
C LEU A 78 -14.61 1.25 18.68
N HIS A 79 -14.21 0.18 19.36
CA HIS A 79 -14.99 -0.38 20.45
C HIS A 79 -15.25 0.71 21.50
N TYR A 80 -16.47 0.81 22.03
CA TYR A 80 -16.87 1.89 22.95
C TYR A 80 -15.96 2.03 24.18
N ALA A 81 -15.25 0.96 24.58
CA ALA A 81 -14.27 0.99 25.65
C ALA A 81 -13.02 1.83 25.31
N ALA A 82 -12.61 1.88 24.03
CA ALA A 82 -11.49 2.71 23.56
C ALA A 82 -11.83 4.21 23.61
N LEU A 83 -13.11 4.59 23.63
CA LEU A 83 -13.54 5.98 23.81
C LEU A 83 -13.33 6.50 25.24
N ARG A 84 -13.10 5.61 26.22
CA ARG A 84 -12.89 5.99 27.62
C ARG A 84 -11.45 6.43 27.91
N THR A 85 -10.52 6.05 27.04
CA THR A 85 -9.11 6.45 27.11
C THR A 85 -8.70 6.89 25.71
N PRO A 86 -8.78 8.19 25.38
CA PRO A 86 -8.50 8.69 24.04
C PRO A 86 -7.00 8.56 23.75
N ASP A 87 -6.58 7.38 23.30
CA ASP A 87 -5.28 7.19 22.67
C ASP A 87 -5.45 7.31 21.16
N THR A 88 -5.13 8.48 20.64
CA THR A 88 -5.20 8.78 19.20
C THR A 88 -4.05 8.14 18.42
N THR A 89 -3.02 7.63 19.08
CA THR A 89 -1.84 7.04 18.44
C THR A 89 -2.24 5.85 17.58
N SER A 90 -3.10 4.97 18.12
CA SER A 90 -3.60 3.80 17.38
C SER A 90 -4.43 4.21 16.15
N ALA A 91 -5.23 5.28 16.26
CA ALA A 91 -6.02 5.80 15.13
C ALA A 91 -5.14 6.43 14.04
N GLN A 92 -4.10 7.18 14.43
CA GLN A 92 -3.11 7.75 13.51
C GLN A 92 -2.32 6.66 12.78
N GLN A 93 -1.94 5.59 13.48
CA GLN A 93 -1.28 4.44 12.88
C GLN A 93 -2.19 3.72 11.88
N LEU A 94 -3.47 3.51 12.22
CA LEU A 94 -4.45 2.92 11.30
C LEU A 94 -4.67 3.80 10.06
N ALA A 95 -4.60 5.12 10.19
CA ALA A 95 -4.73 6.04 9.06
C ALA A 95 -3.63 5.88 8.00
N ARG A 96 -2.49 5.29 8.35
CA ARG A 96 -1.45 5.00 7.37
C ARG A 96 -1.70 3.73 6.56
N TRP A 97 -2.81 3.03 6.77
CA TRP A 97 -3.10 1.79 6.04
C TRP A 97 -4.29 1.93 5.12
N LEU A 98 -4.06 1.57 3.85
CA LEU A 98 -5.10 1.37 2.85
C LEU A 98 -5.28 -0.13 2.64
N LEU A 99 -6.52 -0.60 2.63
CA LEU A 99 -6.85 -1.96 2.28
C LEU A 99 -7.27 -2.00 0.81
N VAL A 100 -6.50 -2.70 -0.03
CA VAL A 100 -6.87 -3.05 -1.39
C VAL A 100 -7.79 -4.27 -1.31
N PRO A 101 -9.10 -4.16 -1.55
CA PRO A 101 -10.00 -5.30 -1.48
C PRO A 101 -9.69 -6.27 -2.61
N VAL A 102 -9.70 -7.57 -2.29
CA VAL A 102 -9.46 -8.63 -3.26
C VAL A 102 -10.50 -9.70 -3.05
N GLY A 103 -11.19 -10.09 -4.11
CA GLY A 103 -12.21 -11.14 -4.07
C GLY A 103 -11.76 -12.44 -4.75
N PRO A 104 -12.46 -13.56 -4.52
CA PRO A 104 -12.09 -14.85 -5.10
C PRO A 104 -12.37 -14.92 -6.61
N ALA A 105 -13.08 -13.93 -7.15
CA ALA A 105 -13.40 -13.75 -8.56
C ALA A 105 -12.60 -12.61 -9.21
N TYR A 106 -11.64 -12.00 -8.49
CA TYR A 106 -10.78 -10.94 -9.05
C TYR A 106 -10.13 -11.44 -10.34
N THR A 107 -10.32 -10.69 -11.40
CA THR A 107 -9.77 -10.96 -12.73
C THR A 107 -8.30 -10.53 -12.80
N ALA A 108 -7.58 -10.99 -13.81
CA ALA A 108 -6.19 -10.57 -14.04
C ALA A 108 -6.08 -9.06 -14.32
N GLU A 109 -7.10 -8.48 -14.95
CA GLU A 109 -7.19 -7.05 -15.22
C GLU A 109 -7.38 -6.27 -13.92
N GLU A 110 -8.31 -6.69 -13.05
CA GLU A 110 -8.52 -6.06 -11.74
C GLU A 110 -7.28 -6.18 -10.84
N VAL A 111 -6.58 -7.32 -10.87
CA VAL A 111 -5.28 -7.48 -10.19
C VAL A 111 -4.28 -6.44 -10.72
N SER A 112 -4.14 -6.33 -12.04
CA SER A 112 -3.18 -5.41 -12.66
C SER A 112 -3.52 -3.96 -12.36
N HIS A 113 -4.80 -3.58 -12.46
CA HIS A 113 -5.26 -2.23 -12.17
C HIS A 113 -5.02 -1.86 -10.70
N ALA A 114 -5.35 -2.75 -9.76
CA ALA A 114 -5.09 -2.53 -8.34
C ALA A 114 -3.60 -2.31 -8.04
N ILE A 115 -2.71 -3.08 -8.67
CA ILE A 115 -1.27 -2.90 -8.54
C ILE A 115 -0.81 -1.57 -9.16
N LEU A 116 -1.27 -1.28 -10.38
CA LEU A 116 -0.85 -0.12 -11.16
C LEU A 116 -1.25 1.19 -10.51
N GLY A 117 -2.47 1.31 -9.99
CA GLY A 117 -2.90 2.58 -9.39
C GLY A 117 -2.18 2.91 -8.10
N ILE A 118 -1.86 1.91 -7.26
CA ILE A 118 -0.98 2.12 -6.10
C ILE A 118 0.45 2.46 -6.56
N ALA A 119 0.99 1.73 -7.54
CA ALA A 119 2.35 1.95 -8.03
C ALA A 119 2.53 3.34 -8.64
N LYS A 120 1.57 3.80 -9.46
CA LYS A 120 1.54 5.14 -10.02
C LYS A 120 1.39 6.21 -8.95
N THR A 121 0.50 6.01 -7.99
CA THR A 121 0.36 6.95 -6.86
C THR A 121 1.68 7.10 -6.11
N ALA A 122 2.34 5.98 -5.80
CA ALA A 122 3.65 5.99 -5.18
C ALA A 122 4.71 6.67 -6.06
N ASP A 123 4.59 6.55 -7.39
CA ASP A 123 5.48 7.17 -8.37
C ASP A 123 5.31 8.70 -8.39
N TYR A 124 4.06 9.18 -8.53
CA TYR A 124 3.72 10.60 -8.54
C TYR A 124 4.11 11.31 -7.24
N LEU A 125 4.06 10.59 -6.12
CA LEU A 125 4.42 11.12 -4.81
C LEU A 125 5.88 10.82 -4.42
N GLY A 126 6.64 10.18 -5.31
CA GLY A 126 8.06 9.91 -5.11
C GLY A 126 8.38 8.93 -3.97
N VAL A 127 7.41 8.13 -3.52
CA VAL A 127 7.58 7.20 -2.40
C VAL A 127 7.65 5.73 -2.82
N ARG A 128 7.68 5.47 -4.12
CA ARG A 128 7.88 4.14 -4.70
C ARG A 128 9.22 3.54 -4.28
N TRP A 129 9.23 2.23 -4.04
CA TRP A 129 10.36 1.43 -3.54
C TRP A 129 11.00 1.99 -2.27
N LEU A 130 10.19 2.51 -1.34
CA LEU A 130 10.65 2.86 0.00
C LEU A 130 11.43 1.72 0.67
N THR A 131 11.01 0.47 0.44
CA THR A 131 11.67 -0.72 0.99
C THR A 131 12.92 -1.16 0.21
N ASP A 132 13.23 -0.54 -0.92
CA ASP A 132 14.39 -0.84 -1.77
C ASP A 132 14.98 0.46 -2.36
N PRO A 133 15.77 1.20 -1.55
CA PRO A 133 16.33 2.49 -1.98
C PRO A 133 17.27 2.37 -3.18
N ALA A 134 17.96 1.24 -3.37
CA ALA A 134 18.84 1.05 -4.53
C ALA A 134 18.03 1.06 -5.83
N ARG A 135 16.89 0.37 -5.84
CA ARG A 135 15.99 0.34 -6.99
C ARG A 135 15.32 1.68 -7.26
N ALA A 136 14.94 2.41 -6.22
CA ALA A 136 14.44 3.77 -6.32
C ALA A 136 15.42 4.70 -7.03
N HIS A 137 16.70 4.73 -6.61
CA HIS A 137 17.70 5.58 -7.26
C HIS A 137 17.94 5.19 -8.72
N TRP A 138 18.09 3.89 -9.01
CA TRP A 138 18.23 3.41 -10.39
C TRP A 138 17.10 3.89 -11.29
N TYR A 139 15.85 3.85 -10.81
CA TYR A 139 14.71 4.29 -11.60
C TYR A 139 14.64 5.81 -11.74
N ALA A 140 15.01 6.56 -10.71
CA ALA A 140 15.12 8.02 -10.81
C ALA A 140 16.13 8.43 -11.87
N ASP A 141 17.29 7.76 -11.93
CA ASP A 141 18.30 7.96 -12.96
C ASP A 141 17.72 7.66 -14.36
N LEU A 142 16.94 6.58 -14.48
CA LEU A 142 16.27 6.21 -15.73
C LEU A 142 15.23 7.27 -16.18
N MET A 143 14.46 7.83 -15.25
CA MET A 143 13.51 8.92 -15.57
C MET A 143 14.23 10.18 -16.02
N ILE A 144 15.36 10.50 -15.40
CA ILE A 144 16.22 11.62 -15.83
C ILE A 144 16.79 11.36 -17.23
N GLU A 145 17.22 10.13 -17.51
CA GLU A 145 17.73 9.76 -18.84
C GLU A 145 16.65 9.91 -19.93
N TRP A 146 15.43 9.43 -19.66
CA TRP A 146 14.35 9.42 -20.66
C TRP A 146 13.68 10.77 -20.86
N TYR A 147 13.53 11.56 -19.79
CA TYR A 147 12.70 12.76 -19.81
C TYR A 147 13.46 14.04 -19.45
N GLY A 148 14.73 13.94 -19.04
CA GLY A 148 15.56 15.07 -18.64
C GLY A 148 15.44 15.43 -17.16
N ARG A 149 16.39 16.22 -16.66
CA ARG A 149 16.49 16.62 -15.24
C ARG A 149 15.37 17.54 -14.77
N ASP A 150 14.80 18.31 -15.70
CA ASP A 150 13.72 19.25 -15.41
C ASP A 150 12.34 18.59 -15.42
N HIS A 151 12.26 17.31 -15.78
CA HIS A 151 11.02 16.56 -15.65
C HIS A 151 10.63 16.48 -14.18
N ASP A 152 9.34 16.73 -13.95
CA ASP A 152 8.61 16.55 -12.70
C ASP A 152 8.25 15.08 -12.42
N GLY A 153 8.82 14.15 -13.19
CA GLY A 153 8.68 12.71 -12.97
C GLY A 153 9.26 12.25 -11.63
N TYR A 154 9.23 10.93 -11.41
CA TYR A 154 9.57 10.31 -10.12
C TYR A 154 10.90 10.83 -9.52
N ARG A 155 10.80 11.38 -8.30
CA ARG A 155 11.93 11.78 -7.45
C ARG A 155 11.80 11.11 -6.09
N PRO A 156 12.76 10.25 -5.69
CA PRO A 156 12.67 9.57 -4.41
C PRO A 156 12.61 10.55 -3.23
N HIS A 157 11.51 10.49 -2.48
CA HIS A 157 11.26 11.25 -1.26
C HIS A 157 11.39 10.32 -0.05
N PHE A 158 12.63 10.07 0.35
CA PHE A 158 12.93 9.41 1.61
C PHE A 158 12.90 10.46 2.73
N GLY A 159 12.06 10.24 3.74
CA GLY A 159 12.18 11.00 4.98
C GLY A 159 13.55 10.68 5.58
N VAL A 160 14.48 11.63 5.56
CA VAL A 160 15.73 11.49 6.29
C VAL A 160 15.33 11.43 7.76
N ALA A 161 15.57 10.29 8.42
CA ALA A 161 15.49 10.23 9.87
C ALA A 161 16.45 11.32 10.39
N GLN A 162 15.91 12.40 10.96
CA GLN A 162 16.76 13.38 11.61
C GLN A 162 17.52 12.63 12.71
N PRO A 163 18.86 12.76 12.80
CA PRO A 163 19.57 12.23 13.95
C PRO A 163 18.93 12.86 15.18
N SER A 164 18.39 12.01 16.07
CA SER A 164 17.85 12.44 17.35
C SER A 164 18.90 13.31 18.02
N SER A 165 18.57 14.59 18.25
CA SER A 165 19.44 15.48 19.00
C SER A 165 19.79 14.80 20.33
N PRO A 166 21.07 14.62 20.68
CA PRO A 166 21.40 14.18 22.02
C PRO A 166 20.83 15.21 22.98
N GLY A 167 20.03 14.73 23.94
CA GLY A 167 19.25 15.57 24.85
C GLY A 167 20.10 16.69 25.46
N ALA A 168 19.54 17.89 25.44
CA ALA A 168 19.96 19.02 26.25
C ALA A 168 19.10 19.07 27.52
#